data_AF-A0A0R3IXE6-F1
#
_entry.id   AF-A0A0R3IXE6-F1
#
_cell.length_a   1.000
_cell.length_b   1.000
_cell.length_c   1.000
_cell.angle_alpha   90.00
_cell.angle_beta   90.00
_cell.angle_gamma   90.00
#
_symmetry.space_group_name_H-M   'P 1'
#
loop_
_entity.id
_entity.type
_entity.pdbx_description
1 polymer ?
#
loop_
_entity_poly.entity_id
_entity_poly.type
_entity_poly.pdbx_seq_one_letter_code
_entity_poly.pdbx_strand_id
1 'polypeptide(L)'
;MQIARLAFLFCFLPVLLYRIWRLWRYPASALAVAATCFGIVMWFWLVLLSDDLWAVLPAQLRAAALGGWILTMMAACTQIFVLGISGSASPARLIRGRRIILLATTIVLVVVAVSTRHSQELLQAKDLQTALNAILDGTDRGVVVASVASSGYLAVALVQLIWAGFRHADSTPVGTGLGLLSVASSFQIITVVFGGIWRPLTGGHDMISANYGLVLQSVGGSVGVTLMAVGFLWAPVVLRARARRDERRLRPLHDEFVRLFPQLFPPMESQIRLSDKVFEWTAHIQDGLTLLAQGRQVPAITDVPIPEEISGRAFAVTNWLTDQPVPGFSCEWLRPTEGVSDQAWVLIIADMYREHRKNLSAPGSERERLPVRR
;
A
#
# COMPACT_ATOMS: atom_id res chain seq x y z
N MET A 1 -21.47 -18.66 -1.81
CA MET A 1 -20.07 -18.50 -1.34
C MET A 1 -19.04 -18.83 -2.42
N GLN A 2 -19.13 -19.97 -3.12
CA GLN A 2 -18.16 -20.36 -4.16
C GLN A 2 -18.01 -19.34 -5.31
N ILE A 3 -19.11 -18.83 -5.87
CA ILE A 3 -19.06 -17.85 -6.98
C ILE A 3 -18.29 -16.58 -6.58
N ALA A 4 -18.55 -16.04 -5.39
CA ALA A 4 -17.83 -14.88 -4.87
C ALA A 4 -16.34 -15.18 -4.65
N ARG A 5 -16.00 -16.38 -4.18
CA ARG A 5 -14.61 -16.83 -4.00
C ARG A 5 -13.88 -16.98 -5.33
N LEU A 6 -14.51 -17.59 -6.33
CA LEU A 6 -13.96 -17.73 -7.68
C LEU A 6 -13.78 -16.36 -8.35
N ALA A 7 -14.78 -15.47 -8.25
CA ALA A 7 -14.68 -14.10 -8.74
C ALA A 7 -13.50 -13.36 -8.07
N PHE A 8 -13.33 -13.48 -6.75
CA PHE A 8 -12.19 -12.90 -6.05
C PHE A 8 -10.85 -13.47 -6.55
N LEU A 9 -10.75 -14.80 -6.70
CA LEU A 9 -9.54 -15.47 -7.20
C LEU A 9 -9.16 -15.00 -8.61
N PHE A 10 -10.12 -14.93 -9.52
CA PHE A 10 -9.91 -14.46 -10.90
C PHE A 10 -9.52 -12.97 -10.95
N CYS A 11 -10.14 -12.12 -10.14
CA CYS A 11 -9.80 -10.70 -10.08
C CYS A 11 -8.43 -10.44 -9.45
N PHE A 12 -8.01 -11.27 -8.49
CA PHE A 12 -6.75 -11.08 -7.76
C PHE A 12 -5.54 -11.69 -8.47
N LEU A 13 -5.76 -12.71 -9.32
CA LEU A 13 -4.69 -13.39 -10.07
C LEU A 13 -3.85 -12.43 -10.95
N PRO A 14 -4.43 -11.53 -11.77
CA PRO A 14 -3.64 -10.56 -12.55
C PRO A 14 -2.78 -9.64 -11.68
N VAL A 15 -3.29 -9.24 -10.51
CA VAL A 15 -2.57 -8.38 -9.56
C VAL A 15 -1.37 -9.12 -8.97
N LEU A 16 -1.53 -10.40 -8.61
CA LEU A 16 -0.45 -11.24 -8.13
C LEU A 16 0.60 -11.49 -9.19
N LEU A 17 0.19 -11.88 -10.41
CA LEU A 17 1.11 -12.12 -11.52
C LEU A 17 1.92 -10.87 -11.84
N TYR A 18 1.27 -9.70 -11.88
CA TYR A 18 1.95 -8.42 -12.05
C TYR A 18 2.96 -8.13 -10.93
N ARG A 19 2.59 -8.40 -9.66
CA ARG A 19 3.52 -8.23 -8.53
C ARG A 19 4.72 -9.17 -8.61
N ILE A 20 4.51 -10.45 -8.92
CA ILE A 20 5.59 -11.44 -9.07
C ILE A 20 6.54 -11.02 -10.19
N TRP A 21 5.98 -10.69 -11.36
CA TRP A 21 6.75 -10.20 -12.50
C TRP A 21 7.58 -8.96 -12.13
N ARG A 22 6.98 -8.02 -11.40
CA ARG A 22 7.68 -6.80 -10.95
C ARG A 22 8.80 -7.09 -9.96
N LEU A 23 8.58 -8.00 -8.99
CA LEU A 23 9.61 -8.41 -8.03
C LEU A 23 10.78 -9.12 -8.71
N TRP A 24 10.51 -9.87 -9.77
CA TRP A 24 11.54 -10.57 -10.53
C TRP A 24 12.39 -9.61 -11.37
N ARG A 25 11.77 -8.56 -11.93
CA ARG A 25 12.44 -7.60 -12.82
C ARG A 25 13.19 -6.48 -12.10
N TYR A 26 12.81 -6.13 -10.87
CA TYR A 26 13.40 -5.03 -10.12
C TYR A 26 13.84 -5.46 -8.72
N PRO A 27 14.99 -4.95 -8.20
CA PRO A 27 15.41 -5.21 -6.84
C PRO A 27 14.34 -4.72 -5.87
N ALA A 28 13.73 -5.66 -5.15
CA ALA A 28 12.61 -5.39 -4.27
C ALA A 28 13.04 -5.32 -2.81
N SER A 29 12.40 -4.43 -2.05
CA SER A 29 12.58 -4.41 -0.61
C SER A 29 12.02 -5.70 0.02
N ALA A 30 12.63 -6.13 1.13
CA ALA A 30 12.16 -7.31 1.89
C ALA A 30 10.66 -7.21 2.26
N LEU A 31 10.18 -5.98 2.49
CA LEU A 31 8.77 -5.68 2.76
C LEU A 31 7.86 -6.04 1.57
N ALA A 32 8.28 -5.68 0.35
CA ALA A 32 7.52 -5.96 -0.87
C ALA A 32 7.48 -7.46 -1.18
N VAL A 33 8.58 -8.18 -0.90
CA VAL A 33 8.64 -9.63 -1.02
C VAL A 33 7.71 -10.29 0.00
N ALA A 34 7.80 -9.92 1.28
CA ALA A 34 6.95 -10.48 2.35
C ALA A 34 5.45 -10.27 2.08
N ALA A 35 5.06 -9.07 1.66
CA ALA A 35 3.67 -8.77 1.30
C ALA A 35 3.18 -9.59 0.10
N THR A 36 4.06 -9.87 -0.86
CA THR A 36 3.70 -10.68 -2.04
C THR A 36 3.63 -12.16 -1.68
N CYS A 37 4.56 -12.68 -0.87
CA CYS A 37 4.47 -14.03 -0.32
C CYS A 37 3.17 -14.22 0.48
N PHE A 38 2.81 -13.25 1.34
CA PHE A 38 1.53 -13.27 2.05
C PHE A 38 0.34 -13.35 1.09
N GLY A 39 0.34 -12.51 0.04
CA GLY A 39 -0.71 -12.53 -1.00
C GLY A 39 -0.79 -13.87 -1.76
N ILE A 40 0.35 -14.49 -2.08
CA ILE A 40 0.41 -15.81 -2.72
C ILE A 40 -0.15 -16.89 -1.80
N VAL A 41 0.27 -16.92 -0.54
CA VAL A 41 -0.21 -17.89 0.47
C VAL A 41 -1.72 -17.75 0.67
N MET A 42 -2.21 -16.51 0.79
CA MET A 42 -3.64 -16.23 0.95
C MET A 42 -4.45 -16.64 -0.29
N TRP A 43 -3.94 -16.37 -1.49
CA TRP A 43 -4.60 -16.80 -2.73
C TRP A 43 -4.62 -18.32 -2.86
N PHE A 44 -3.50 -18.99 -2.61
CA PHE A 44 -3.42 -20.45 -2.62
C PHE A 44 -4.37 -21.07 -1.58
N TRP A 45 -4.51 -20.47 -0.40
CA TRP A 45 -5.49 -20.90 0.59
C TRP A 45 -6.93 -20.81 0.09
N LEU A 46 -7.31 -19.70 -0.53
CA LEU A 46 -8.64 -19.54 -1.09
C LEU A 46 -8.93 -20.55 -2.21
N VAL A 47 -7.91 -20.88 -3.02
CA VAL A 47 -8.02 -21.96 -4.02
C VAL A 47 -8.23 -23.31 -3.33
N LEU A 48 -7.41 -23.62 -2.33
CA LEU A 48 -7.42 -24.90 -1.62
C LEU A 48 -8.73 -25.14 -0.87
N LEU A 49 -9.40 -24.08 -0.41
CA LEU A 49 -10.72 -24.15 0.22
C LEU A 49 -11.88 -24.37 -0.75
N SER A 50 -11.68 -24.28 -2.08
CA SER A 50 -12.77 -24.55 -3.03
C SER A 50 -13.23 -26.00 -2.97
N ASP A 51 -14.54 -26.24 -2.98
CA ASP A 51 -15.09 -27.57 -2.69
C ASP A 51 -14.64 -28.62 -3.72
N ASP A 52 -14.49 -28.22 -4.99
CA ASP A 52 -14.01 -29.09 -6.07
C ASP A 52 -12.57 -29.55 -5.84
N LEU A 53 -11.66 -28.64 -5.47
CA LEU A 53 -10.27 -28.99 -5.15
C LEU A 53 -10.16 -29.72 -3.83
N TRP A 54 -10.98 -29.34 -2.84
CA TRP A 54 -11.04 -30.00 -1.54
C TRP A 54 -11.39 -31.48 -1.68
N ALA A 55 -12.33 -31.84 -2.55
CA ALA A 55 -12.72 -33.24 -2.76
C ALA A 55 -11.58 -34.10 -3.36
N VAL A 56 -10.70 -33.50 -4.17
CA VAL A 56 -9.61 -34.21 -4.87
C VAL A 56 -8.33 -34.29 -4.04
N LEU A 57 -8.18 -33.44 -3.01
CA LEU A 57 -6.97 -33.38 -2.21
C LEU A 57 -6.78 -34.62 -1.31
N PRO A 58 -5.57 -35.18 -1.24
CA PRO A 58 -5.22 -36.23 -0.29
C PRO A 58 -5.60 -35.84 1.15
N ALA A 59 -6.14 -36.79 1.92
CA ALA A 59 -6.56 -36.56 3.30
C ALA A 59 -5.47 -35.93 4.18
N GLN A 60 -4.22 -36.32 3.95
CA GLN A 60 -3.05 -35.79 4.67
C GLN A 60 -2.83 -34.30 4.38
N LEU A 61 -2.98 -33.87 3.12
CA LEU A 61 -2.83 -32.47 2.74
C LEU A 61 -3.99 -31.61 3.25
N ARG A 62 -5.21 -32.16 3.24
CA ARG A 62 -6.39 -31.51 3.83
C ARG A 62 -6.23 -31.27 5.32
N ALA A 63 -5.89 -32.33 6.06
CA ALA A 63 -5.66 -32.27 7.50
C ALA A 63 -4.53 -31.29 7.86
N ALA A 64 -3.41 -31.32 7.13
CA ALA A 64 -2.28 -30.42 7.37
C ALA A 64 -2.59 -28.94 7.03
N ALA A 65 -3.26 -28.71 5.90
CA ALA A 65 -3.62 -27.36 5.45
C ALA A 65 -4.59 -26.68 6.41
N LEU A 66 -5.68 -27.38 6.80
CA LEU A 66 -6.64 -26.87 7.77
C LEU A 66 -6.09 -26.86 9.20
N GLY A 67 -5.27 -27.84 9.57
CA GLY A 67 -4.69 -27.97 10.91
C GLY A 67 -3.68 -26.88 11.28
N GLY A 68 -3.29 -26.01 10.34
CA GLY A 68 -2.58 -24.78 10.67
C GLY A 68 -1.34 -24.49 9.84
N TRP A 69 -1.01 -25.29 8.81
CA TRP A 69 0.12 -24.97 7.92
C TRP A 69 -0.01 -23.59 7.30
N ILE A 70 -1.21 -23.25 6.81
CA ILE A 70 -1.45 -21.98 6.15
C ILE A 70 -1.38 -20.82 7.14
N LEU A 71 -2.00 -20.96 8.33
CA LEU A 71 -1.90 -19.96 9.40
C LEU A 71 -0.44 -19.72 9.81
N THR A 72 0.34 -20.79 9.92
CA THR A 72 1.75 -20.73 10.31
C THR A 72 2.58 -20.01 9.24
N MET A 73 2.33 -20.27 7.96
CA MET A 73 2.99 -19.56 6.85
C MET A 73 2.58 -18.09 6.78
N MET A 74 1.32 -17.75 7.03
CA MET A 74 0.86 -16.36 7.14
C MET A 74 1.54 -15.64 8.31
N ALA A 75 1.62 -16.29 9.48
CA ALA A 75 2.31 -15.75 10.64
C ALA A 75 3.80 -15.48 10.35
N ALA A 76 4.49 -16.41 9.69
CA ALA A 76 5.88 -16.23 9.27
C ALA A 76 6.06 -15.04 8.32
N CYS A 77 5.17 -14.90 7.32
CA CYS A 77 5.19 -13.75 6.40
C CYS A 77 4.99 -12.44 7.15
N THR A 78 4.06 -12.41 8.10
CA THR A 78 3.81 -11.24 8.97
C THR A 78 5.03 -10.90 9.83
N GLN A 79 5.71 -11.89 10.43
CA GLN A 79 6.93 -11.64 11.20
C GLN A 79 8.08 -11.10 10.34
N ILE A 80 8.25 -11.62 9.13
CA ILE A 80 9.26 -11.10 8.18
C ILE A 80 8.91 -9.67 7.78
N PHE A 81 7.63 -9.37 7.57
CA PHE A 81 7.15 -8.02 7.29
C PHE A 81 7.45 -7.06 8.45
N VAL A 82 7.15 -7.45 9.69
CA VAL A 82 7.46 -6.66 10.90
C VAL A 82 8.97 -6.42 11.04
N LEU A 83 9.79 -7.45 10.81
CA LEU A 83 11.24 -7.32 10.81
C LEU A 83 11.71 -6.30 9.75
N GLY A 84 11.06 -6.28 8.58
CA GLY A 84 11.33 -5.32 7.51
C GLY A 84 10.97 -3.87 7.85
N ILE A 85 9.94 -3.63 8.69
CA ILE A 85 9.58 -2.28 9.15
C ILE A 85 10.64 -1.70 10.09
N SER A 86 11.30 -2.55 10.89
CA SER A 86 12.30 -2.15 11.88
C SER A 86 13.66 -1.70 11.28
N GLY A 87 13.65 -1.00 10.15
CA GLY A 87 14.76 -0.66 9.25
C GLY A 87 15.99 0.07 9.84
N SER A 88 16.06 0.24 11.16
CA SER A 88 17.25 0.66 11.92
C SER A 88 18.17 -0.50 12.33
N ALA A 89 17.82 -1.76 12.04
CA ALA A 89 18.63 -2.92 12.38
C ALA A 89 19.80 -3.13 11.40
N SER A 90 21.00 -3.39 11.92
CA SER A 90 22.16 -3.75 11.09
C SER A 90 21.88 -5.00 10.22
N PRO A 91 22.51 -5.13 9.04
CA PRO A 91 22.27 -6.27 8.14
C PRO A 91 22.44 -7.63 8.82
N ALA A 92 23.41 -7.75 9.74
CA ALA A 92 23.63 -8.96 10.53
C ALA A 92 22.44 -9.30 11.45
N ARG A 93 21.79 -8.30 12.06
CA ARG A 93 20.59 -8.50 12.89
C ARG A 93 19.40 -8.93 12.04
N LEU A 94 19.23 -8.36 10.85
CA LEU A 94 18.17 -8.77 9.92
C LEU A 94 18.33 -10.23 9.47
N ILE A 95 19.55 -10.66 9.13
CA ILE A 95 19.82 -12.06 8.75
C ILE A 95 19.53 -13.00 9.94
N ARG A 96 19.96 -12.64 11.14
CA ARG A 96 19.71 -13.44 12.35
C ARG A 96 18.22 -13.53 12.67
N GLY A 97 17.51 -12.40 12.64
CA GLY A 97 16.06 -12.35 12.85
C GLY A 97 15.31 -13.23 11.85
N ARG A 98 15.67 -13.16 10.56
CA ARG A 98 15.09 -14.01 9.53
C ARG A 98 15.34 -15.51 9.80
N ARG A 99 16.55 -15.89 10.21
CA ARG A 99 16.88 -17.27 10.56
C ARG A 99 16.06 -17.77 11.75
N ILE A 100 15.89 -16.95 12.79
CA ILE A 100 15.06 -17.28 13.96
C ILE A 100 13.60 -17.49 13.57
N ILE A 101 13.04 -16.58 12.75
CA ILE A 101 11.67 -16.72 12.25
C ILE A 101 11.51 -18.02 11.48
N LEU A 102 12.37 -18.30 10.50
CA LEU A 102 12.30 -19.53 9.70
C LEU A 102 12.44 -20.80 10.55
N LEU A 103 13.33 -20.79 11.55
CA LEU A 103 13.49 -21.92 12.46
C LEU A 103 12.21 -22.13 13.29
N ALA A 104 11.66 -21.06 13.89
CA ALA A 104 10.42 -21.13 14.65
C ALA A 104 9.23 -21.60 13.79
N THR A 105 9.10 -21.07 12.57
CA THR A 105 8.09 -21.51 11.59
C THR A 105 8.25 -23.01 11.30
N THR A 106 9.47 -23.49 11.07
CA THR A 106 9.73 -24.90 10.78
C THR A 106 9.32 -25.79 11.96
N ILE A 107 9.64 -25.39 13.19
CA ILE A 107 9.26 -26.12 14.40
C ILE A 107 7.72 -26.20 14.51
N VAL A 108 7.02 -25.08 14.34
CA VAL A 108 5.54 -25.05 14.41
C VAL A 108 4.92 -25.88 13.29
N LEU A 109 5.44 -25.83 12.06
CA LEU A 109 4.97 -26.67 10.95
C LEU A 109 5.16 -28.16 11.23
N VAL A 110 6.27 -28.56 11.85
CA VAL A 110 6.53 -29.95 12.26
C VAL A 110 5.54 -30.38 13.34
N VAL A 111 5.31 -29.54 14.37
CA VAL A 111 4.32 -29.82 15.42
C VAL A 111 2.93 -30.01 14.80
N VAL A 112 2.49 -29.08 13.95
CA VAL A 112 1.21 -29.17 13.24
C VAL A 112 1.13 -30.43 12.37
N ALA A 113 2.19 -30.77 11.63
CA ALA A 113 2.22 -31.95 10.76
C ALA A 113 2.12 -33.27 11.56
N VAL A 114 2.81 -33.36 12.70
CA VAL A 114 2.75 -34.55 13.56
C VAL A 114 1.38 -34.66 14.22
N SER A 115 0.86 -33.56 14.78
CA SER A 115 -0.43 -33.54 15.47
C SER A 115 -1.60 -33.84 14.53
N THR A 116 -1.59 -33.31 13.31
CA THR A 116 -2.63 -33.59 12.30
C THR A 116 -2.61 -35.03 11.80
N ARG A 117 -1.43 -35.65 11.68
CA ARG A 117 -1.31 -37.08 11.33
C ARG A 117 -1.90 -38.01 12.39
N HIS A 118 -1.90 -37.59 13.66
CA HIS A 118 -2.46 -38.39 14.75
C HIS A 118 -3.98 -38.21 14.89
N SER A 119 -4.59 -37.27 14.16
CA SER A 119 -6.03 -37.02 14.25
C SER A 119 -6.82 -37.85 13.25
N GLN A 120 -7.66 -38.75 13.75
CA GLN A 120 -8.53 -39.58 12.91
C GLN A 120 -9.68 -38.77 12.31
N GLU A 121 -10.25 -37.83 13.06
CA GLU A 121 -11.37 -36.98 12.63
C GLU A 121 -10.99 -36.10 11.42
N LEU A 122 -9.83 -35.44 11.47
CA LEU A 122 -9.34 -34.60 10.37
C LEU A 122 -9.04 -35.40 9.10
N LEU A 123 -8.57 -36.64 9.24
CA LEU A 123 -8.26 -37.51 8.12
C LEU A 123 -9.52 -38.08 7.46
N GLN A 124 -10.60 -38.27 8.23
CA GLN A 124 -11.86 -38.83 7.75
C GLN A 124 -12.85 -37.76 7.26
N ALA A 125 -12.69 -36.51 7.65
CA ALA A 125 -13.55 -35.41 7.20
C ALA A 125 -13.47 -35.22 5.68
N LYS A 126 -14.53 -35.62 4.97
CA LYS A 126 -14.66 -35.44 3.51
C LYS A 126 -15.13 -34.03 3.16
N ASP A 127 -16.05 -33.48 3.96
CA ASP A 127 -16.63 -32.17 3.74
C ASP A 127 -15.86 -31.08 4.49
N LEU A 128 -15.67 -29.93 3.83
CA LEU A 128 -14.95 -28.79 4.38
C LEU A 128 -15.59 -28.27 5.67
N GLN A 129 -16.92 -28.23 5.73
CA GLN A 129 -17.65 -27.73 6.89
C GLN A 129 -17.49 -28.64 8.11
N THR A 130 -17.51 -29.96 7.89
CA THR A 130 -17.25 -30.95 8.94
C THR A 130 -15.81 -30.84 9.46
N ALA A 131 -14.84 -30.67 8.56
CA ALA A 131 -13.44 -30.47 8.95
C ALA A 131 -13.22 -29.16 9.73
N LEU A 132 -13.89 -28.07 9.35
CA LEU A 132 -13.83 -26.80 10.06
C LEU A 132 -14.46 -26.89 11.45
N ASN A 133 -15.62 -27.54 11.58
CA ASN A 133 -16.26 -27.74 12.88
C ASN A 133 -15.39 -28.60 13.80
N ALA A 134 -14.78 -29.67 13.28
CA ALA A 134 -13.87 -30.51 14.06
C ALA A 134 -12.69 -29.70 14.65
N ILE A 135 -12.17 -28.72 13.88
CA ILE A 135 -11.10 -27.82 14.33
C ILE A 135 -11.57 -26.83 15.37
N LEU A 136 -12.71 -26.19 15.11
CA LEU A 136 -13.26 -25.18 16.00
C LEU A 136 -13.65 -25.77 17.35
N ASP A 137 -14.25 -26.97 17.34
CA ASP A 137 -14.79 -27.62 18.53
C ASP A 137 -13.77 -28.55 19.21
N GLY A 138 -12.57 -28.70 18.66
CA GLY A 138 -11.47 -29.42 19.30
C GLY A 138 -11.77 -30.90 19.57
N THR A 139 -12.31 -31.61 18.57
CA THR A 139 -12.84 -32.98 18.74
C THR A 139 -11.81 -34.02 19.14
N ASP A 140 -10.52 -33.77 18.91
CA ASP A 140 -9.42 -34.66 19.26
C ASP A 140 -8.17 -33.87 19.70
N ARG A 141 -7.32 -34.47 20.55
CA ARG A 141 -6.08 -33.89 21.07
C ARG A 141 -5.14 -33.45 19.96
N GLY A 142 -5.06 -34.20 18.85
CA GLY A 142 -4.24 -33.81 17.69
C GLY A 142 -4.72 -32.50 17.06
N VAL A 143 -6.03 -32.30 16.96
CA VAL A 143 -6.66 -31.09 16.44
C VAL A 143 -6.39 -29.90 17.36
N VAL A 144 -6.58 -30.09 18.66
CA VAL A 144 -6.37 -29.05 19.68
C VAL A 144 -4.92 -28.57 19.66
N VAL A 145 -3.94 -29.48 19.68
CA VAL A 145 -2.51 -29.12 19.66
C VAL A 145 -2.15 -28.37 18.37
N ALA A 146 -2.62 -28.83 17.21
CA ALA A 146 -2.35 -28.19 15.93
C ALA A 146 -2.95 -26.78 15.85
N SER A 147 -4.21 -26.63 16.28
CA SER A 147 -4.93 -25.35 16.28
C SER A 147 -4.29 -24.34 17.25
N VAL A 148 -3.99 -24.77 18.49
CA VAL A 148 -3.37 -23.90 19.50
C VAL A 148 -1.95 -23.50 19.12
N ALA A 149 -1.14 -24.43 18.59
CA ALA A 149 0.24 -24.11 18.19
C ALA A 149 0.28 -23.10 17.03
N SER A 150 -0.53 -23.31 15.99
CA SER A 150 -0.58 -22.41 14.83
C SER A 150 -1.24 -21.06 15.16
N SER A 151 -2.35 -21.07 15.91
CA SER A 151 -3.03 -19.85 16.36
C SER A 151 -2.20 -19.05 17.36
N GLY A 152 -1.49 -19.71 18.28
CA GLY A 152 -0.57 -19.06 19.21
C GLY A 152 0.59 -18.38 18.49
N TYR A 153 1.18 -19.05 17.51
CA TYR A 153 2.24 -18.45 16.68
C TYR A 153 1.73 -17.23 15.88
N LEU A 154 0.53 -17.33 15.30
CA LEU A 154 -0.12 -16.20 14.64
C LEU A 154 -0.42 -15.05 15.61
N ALA A 155 -0.90 -15.34 16.82
CA ALA A 155 -1.18 -14.33 17.83
C ALA A 155 0.08 -13.54 18.20
N VAL A 156 1.23 -14.22 18.40
CA VAL A 156 2.52 -13.56 18.63
C VAL A 156 2.91 -12.67 17.46
N ALA A 157 2.76 -13.15 16.22
CA ALA A 157 3.03 -12.35 15.03
C ALA A 157 2.13 -11.11 14.93
N LEU A 158 0.85 -11.23 15.29
CA LEU A 158 -0.10 -10.12 15.33
C LEU A 158 0.24 -9.11 16.43
N VAL A 159 0.61 -9.55 17.64
CA VAL A 159 1.09 -8.64 18.71
C VAL A 159 2.29 -7.83 18.24
N GLN A 160 3.25 -8.50 17.59
CA GLN A 160 4.44 -7.83 17.04
C GLN A 160 4.05 -6.81 15.96
N LEU A 161 3.09 -7.13 15.10
CA LEU A 161 2.58 -6.21 14.08
C LEU A 161 1.82 -5.03 14.69
N ILE A 162 1.00 -5.25 15.72
CA ILE A 162 0.30 -4.18 16.45
C ILE A 162 1.32 -3.21 17.06
N TRP A 163 2.31 -3.75 17.77
CA TRP A 163 3.37 -2.97 18.39
C TRP A 163 4.16 -2.17 17.35
N ALA A 164 4.63 -2.82 16.28
CA ALA A 164 5.41 -2.18 15.23
C ALA A 164 4.58 -1.15 14.46
N GLY A 165 3.31 -1.46 14.17
CA GLY A 165 2.40 -0.61 13.43
C GLY A 165 2.08 0.68 14.19
N PHE A 166 1.75 0.61 15.48
CA PHE A 166 1.52 1.81 16.29
C PHE A 166 2.78 2.64 16.51
N ARG A 167 3.94 2.00 16.66
CA ARG A 167 5.22 2.72 16.84
C ARG A 167 5.64 3.50 15.59
N HIS A 168 5.29 3.03 14.40
CA HIS A 168 5.66 3.65 13.12
C HIS A 168 4.45 4.28 12.40
N ALA A 169 3.35 4.49 13.11
CA ALA A 169 2.20 5.21 12.57
C ALA A 169 2.53 6.70 12.50
N ASP A 170 2.52 7.24 11.30
CA ASP A 170 2.75 8.66 11.03
C ASP A 170 1.75 9.19 9.98
N SER A 171 1.81 10.48 9.70
CA SER A 171 0.95 11.16 8.71
C SER A 171 1.35 10.85 7.26
N THR A 172 2.39 10.04 7.02
CA THR A 172 2.76 9.62 5.67
C THR A 172 1.78 8.55 5.17
N PRO A 173 1.63 8.39 3.85
CA PRO A 173 0.83 7.29 3.29
C PRO A 173 1.29 5.91 3.76
N VAL A 174 2.58 5.72 4.08
CA VAL A 174 3.08 4.44 4.58
C VAL A 174 2.69 4.24 6.04
N GLY A 175 2.91 5.23 6.91
CA GLY A 175 2.56 5.11 8.33
C GLY A 175 1.06 5.04 8.58
N THR A 176 0.23 5.71 7.78
CA THR A 176 -1.24 5.52 7.84
C THR A 176 -1.62 4.09 7.47
N GLY A 177 -0.97 3.50 6.45
CA GLY A 177 -1.16 2.10 6.07
C GLY A 177 -0.75 1.13 7.19
N LEU A 178 0.36 1.39 7.86
CA LEU A 178 0.81 0.62 9.02
C LEU A 178 -0.14 0.75 10.21
N GLY A 179 -0.68 1.95 10.46
CA GLY A 179 -1.69 2.18 11.49
C GLY A 179 -2.97 1.38 11.23
N LEU A 180 -3.46 1.36 9.98
CA LEU A 180 -4.60 0.54 9.56
C LEU A 180 -4.32 -0.95 9.75
N LEU A 181 -3.12 -1.43 9.40
CA LEU A 181 -2.71 -2.82 9.63
C LEU A 181 -2.65 -3.16 11.13
N SER A 182 -2.24 -2.22 11.98
CA SER A 182 -2.26 -2.39 13.44
C SER A 182 -3.68 -2.55 13.98
N VAL A 183 -4.59 -1.65 13.58
CA VAL A 183 -6.01 -1.72 13.97
C VAL A 183 -6.63 -3.03 13.48
N ALA A 184 -6.38 -3.42 12.23
CA ALA A 184 -6.82 -4.69 11.67
C ALA A 184 -6.33 -5.88 12.51
N SER A 185 -5.05 -5.86 12.90
CA SER A 185 -4.42 -6.91 13.69
C SER A 185 -5.02 -7.00 15.11
N SER A 186 -5.45 -5.88 15.69
CA SER A 186 -6.14 -5.84 16.99
C SER A 186 -7.52 -6.50 16.93
N PHE A 187 -8.25 -6.37 15.83
CA PHE A 187 -9.49 -7.16 15.65
C PHE A 187 -9.16 -8.64 15.42
N GLN A 188 -8.16 -8.92 14.60
CA GLN A 188 -7.79 -10.28 14.25
C GLN A 188 -7.27 -11.09 15.45
N ILE A 189 -6.52 -10.47 16.36
CA ILE A 189 -6.00 -11.16 17.55
C ILE A 189 -7.12 -11.61 18.48
N ILE A 190 -8.17 -10.81 18.63
CA ILE A 190 -9.37 -11.19 19.40
C ILE A 190 -9.98 -12.45 18.76
N THR A 191 -10.19 -12.42 17.44
CA THR A 191 -10.72 -13.56 16.69
C THR A 191 -9.85 -14.82 16.82
N VAL A 192 -8.52 -14.68 16.76
CA VAL A 192 -7.58 -15.81 16.86
C VAL A 192 -7.52 -16.37 18.28
N VAL A 193 -7.52 -15.53 19.31
CA VAL A 193 -7.47 -15.97 20.70
C VAL A 193 -8.75 -16.69 21.10
N PHE A 194 -9.91 -16.10 20.82
CA PHE A 194 -11.19 -16.72 21.21
C PHE A 194 -11.56 -17.90 20.30
N GLY A 195 -11.35 -17.79 18.99
CA GLY A 195 -11.76 -18.82 18.03
C GLY A 195 -10.74 -19.93 17.80
N GLY A 196 -9.44 -19.62 17.83
CA GLY A 196 -8.36 -20.55 17.50
C GLY A 196 -7.62 -21.14 18.70
N ILE A 197 -7.72 -20.51 19.88
CA ILE A 197 -7.07 -21.01 21.11
C ILE A 197 -8.14 -21.43 22.13
N TRP A 198 -9.02 -20.51 22.52
CA TRP A 198 -9.98 -20.75 23.61
C TRP A 198 -11.02 -21.82 23.24
N ARG A 199 -11.71 -21.66 22.11
CA ARG A 199 -12.79 -22.57 21.69
C ARG A 199 -12.34 -24.03 21.51
N PRO A 200 -11.19 -24.34 20.87
CA PRO A 200 -10.70 -25.71 20.80
C PRO A 200 -10.30 -26.29 22.16
N LEU A 201 -9.78 -25.46 23.09
CA LEU A 201 -9.39 -25.91 24.43
C LEU A 201 -10.60 -26.26 25.31
N THR A 202 -11.74 -25.60 25.10
CA THR A 202 -12.98 -25.82 25.88
C THR A 202 -13.95 -26.76 25.18
N GLY A 203 -13.53 -27.38 24.07
CA GLY A 203 -14.34 -28.29 23.28
C GLY A 203 -15.57 -27.65 22.65
N GLY A 204 -15.63 -26.32 22.54
CA GLY A 204 -16.81 -25.59 22.05
C GLY A 204 -18.00 -25.48 23.00
N HIS A 205 -17.87 -25.89 24.27
CA HIS A 205 -19.00 -25.96 25.22
C HIS A 205 -19.21 -24.69 26.08
N ASP A 206 -18.33 -23.69 25.98
CA ASP A 206 -18.43 -22.46 26.78
C ASP A 206 -19.49 -21.49 26.25
N MET A 207 -20.26 -20.85 27.15
CA MET A 207 -21.29 -19.83 26.82
C MET A 207 -20.78 -18.69 25.93
N ILE A 208 -19.54 -18.25 26.15
CA ILE A 208 -18.89 -17.20 25.35
C ILE A 208 -18.63 -17.70 23.92
N SER A 209 -18.28 -18.98 23.76
CA SER A 209 -17.95 -19.59 22.47
C SER A 209 -19.18 -19.97 21.64
N ALA A 210 -20.29 -20.37 22.29
CA ALA A 210 -21.49 -20.85 21.62
C ALA A 210 -22.37 -19.72 21.03
N ASN A 211 -22.70 -18.69 21.82
CA ASN A 211 -23.63 -17.63 21.38
C ASN A 211 -22.94 -16.38 20.82
N TYR A 212 -21.86 -15.94 21.46
CA TYR A 212 -21.14 -14.72 21.05
C TYR A 212 -19.91 -15.02 20.19
N GLY A 213 -19.35 -16.23 20.28
CA GLY A 213 -18.13 -16.64 19.59
C GLY A 213 -18.26 -16.58 18.06
N LEU A 214 -19.37 -17.06 17.51
CA LEU A 214 -19.63 -17.02 16.06
C LEU A 214 -19.76 -15.58 15.52
N VAL A 215 -20.45 -14.70 16.26
CA VAL A 215 -20.61 -13.29 15.89
C VAL A 215 -19.28 -12.55 16.00
N LEU A 216 -18.54 -12.74 17.11
CA LEU A 216 -17.23 -12.13 17.32
C LEU A 216 -16.22 -12.61 16.27
N GLN A 217 -16.27 -13.88 15.87
CA GLN A 217 -15.38 -14.47 14.88
C GLN A 217 -15.70 -14.00 13.46
N SER A 218 -16.98 -13.95 13.10
CA SER A 218 -17.42 -13.50 11.77
C SER A 218 -17.28 -12.00 11.57
N VAL A 219 -17.73 -11.17 12.52
CA VAL A 219 -17.64 -9.71 12.43
C VAL A 219 -16.19 -9.26 12.60
N GLY A 220 -15.50 -9.75 13.64
CA GLY A 220 -14.09 -9.42 13.88
C GLY A 220 -13.18 -9.86 12.74
N GLY A 221 -13.39 -11.07 12.22
CA GLY A 221 -12.64 -11.57 11.06
C GLY A 221 -12.94 -10.78 9.78
N SER A 222 -14.20 -10.44 9.49
CA SER A 222 -14.56 -9.69 8.28
C SER A 222 -14.02 -8.26 8.31
N VAL A 223 -14.15 -7.59 9.45
CA VAL A 223 -13.62 -6.23 9.66
C VAL A 223 -12.09 -6.26 9.61
N GLY A 224 -11.46 -7.21 10.30
CA GLY A 224 -10.01 -7.40 10.30
C GLY A 224 -9.44 -7.62 8.90
N VAL A 225 -10.01 -8.55 8.13
CA VAL A 225 -9.57 -8.83 6.75
C VAL A 225 -9.75 -7.62 5.84
N THR A 226 -10.88 -6.90 5.96
CA THR A 226 -11.15 -5.70 5.16
C THR A 226 -10.15 -4.60 5.47
N LEU A 227 -9.92 -4.30 6.76
CA LEU A 227 -8.93 -3.30 7.19
C LEU A 227 -7.51 -3.71 6.78
N MET A 228 -7.17 -4.99 6.83
CA MET A 228 -5.88 -5.49 6.41
C MET A 228 -5.65 -5.29 4.92
N ALA A 229 -6.65 -5.60 4.09
CA ALA A 229 -6.62 -5.35 2.64
C ALA A 229 -6.47 -3.85 2.35
N VAL A 230 -7.23 -2.99 3.03
CA VAL A 230 -7.13 -1.54 2.89
C VAL A 230 -5.74 -1.05 3.32
N GLY A 231 -5.22 -1.50 4.46
CA GLY A 231 -3.90 -1.10 4.98
C GLY A 231 -2.75 -1.42 4.02
N PHE A 232 -2.74 -2.62 3.43
CA PHE A 232 -1.75 -3.01 2.41
C PHE A 232 -1.87 -2.22 1.10
N LEU A 233 -3.08 -1.83 0.71
CA LEU A 233 -3.35 -1.09 -0.53
C LEU A 233 -3.23 0.43 -0.35
N TRP A 234 -3.30 0.94 0.87
CA TRP A 234 -3.37 2.38 1.15
C TRP A 234 -2.19 3.16 0.56
N ALA A 235 -0.96 2.81 0.97
CA ALA A 235 0.24 3.49 0.49
C ALA A 235 0.38 3.49 -1.04
N PRO A 236 0.30 2.34 -1.76
CA PRO A 236 0.44 2.36 -3.21
C PRO A 236 -0.69 3.10 -3.93
N VAL A 237 -1.93 3.03 -3.42
CA VAL A 237 -3.08 3.73 -4.01
C VAL A 237 -2.94 5.24 -3.81
N VAL A 238 -2.65 5.70 -2.59
CA VAL A 238 -2.50 7.13 -2.27
C VAL A 238 -1.32 7.73 -3.01
N LEU A 239 -0.16 7.06 -3.05
CA LEU A 239 1.01 7.53 -3.80
C LEU A 239 0.72 7.64 -5.30
N ARG A 240 0.00 6.66 -5.87
CA ARG A 240 -0.39 6.70 -7.28
C ARG A 240 -1.42 7.80 -7.54
N ALA A 241 -2.37 8.01 -6.64
CA ALA A 241 -3.37 9.06 -6.75
C ALA A 241 -2.72 10.45 -6.67
N ARG A 242 -1.78 10.66 -5.72
CA ARG A 242 -0.99 11.89 -5.61
C ARG A 242 -0.17 12.14 -6.87
N ALA A 243 0.61 11.17 -7.31
CA ALA A 243 1.43 11.33 -8.52
C ALA A 243 0.57 11.59 -9.78
N ARG A 244 -0.62 10.97 -9.92
CA ARG A 244 -1.55 11.30 -11.02
C ARG A 244 -2.13 12.71 -10.89
N ARG A 245 -2.41 13.17 -9.67
CA ARG A 245 -2.90 14.52 -9.43
C ARG A 245 -1.81 15.53 -9.80
N ASP A 246 -0.57 15.31 -9.38
CA ASP A 246 0.56 16.19 -9.66
C ASP A 246 0.92 16.19 -11.15
N GLU A 247 0.90 15.03 -11.81
CA GLU A 247 1.01 14.95 -13.29
C GLU A 247 -0.07 15.81 -13.97
N ARG A 248 -1.34 15.70 -13.56
CA ARG A 248 -2.43 16.52 -14.11
C ARG A 248 -2.26 18.02 -13.83
N ARG A 249 -1.66 18.39 -12.70
CA ARG A 249 -1.37 19.79 -12.34
C ARG A 249 -0.24 20.35 -13.18
N LEU A 250 0.83 19.58 -13.41
CA LEU A 250 1.98 20.02 -14.19
C LEU A 250 1.72 20.04 -15.70
N ARG A 251 0.86 19.15 -16.20
CA ARG A 251 0.65 18.91 -17.64
C ARG A 251 0.47 20.18 -18.48
N PRO A 252 -0.39 21.16 -18.11
CA PRO A 252 -0.63 22.32 -18.97
C PRO A 252 0.60 23.23 -19.12
N LEU A 253 1.40 23.34 -18.06
CA LEU A 253 2.64 24.13 -18.07
C LEU A 253 3.76 23.36 -18.78
N HIS A 254 3.86 22.04 -18.53
CA HIS A 254 4.79 21.15 -19.21
C HIS A 254 4.58 21.17 -20.73
N ASP A 255 3.33 21.00 -21.20
CA ASP A 255 3.01 20.98 -22.63
C ASP A 255 3.36 22.31 -23.33
N GLU A 256 3.30 23.43 -22.60
CA GLU A 256 3.72 24.74 -23.11
C GLU A 256 5.25 24.81 -23.25
N PHE A 257 6.00 24.38 -22.24
CA PHE A 257 7.46 24.33 -22.32
C PHE A 257 7.97 23.35 -23.38
N VAL A 258 7.29 22.21 -23.60
CA VAL A 258 7.60 21.29 -24.70
C VAL A 258 7.46 21.97 -26.06
N ARG A 259 6.48 22.86 -26.22
CA ARG A 259 6.29 23.64 -27.45
C ARG A 259 7.38 24.70 -27.63
N LEU A 260 7.77 25.39 -26.55
CA LEU A 260 8.77 26.45 -26.58
C LEU A 260 10.20 25.91 -26.74
N PHE A 261 10.53 24.81 -26.06
CA PHE A 261 11.87 24.23 -26.00
C PHE A 261 11.84 22.72 -26.28
N PRO A 262 11.54 22.27 -27.52
CA PRO A 262 11.41 20.85 -27.82
C PRO A 262 12.69 20.04 -27.55
N GLN A 263 13.87 20.68 -27.62
CA GLN A 263 15.16 20.02 -27.34
C GLN A 263 15.41 19.76 -25.84
N LEU A 264 14.68 20.43 -24.94
CA LEU A 264 14.80 20.24 -23.49
C LEU A 264 14.16 18.93 -23.03
N PHE A 265 13.29 18.34 -23.85
CA PHE A 265 12.51 17.15 -23.51
C PHE A 265 12.94 15.98 -24.39
N PRO A 266 13.93 15.17 -23.99
CA PRO A 266 14.25 13.95 -24.72
C PRO A 266 13.02 13.02 -24.73
N PRO A 267 12.88 12.14 -25.74
CA PRO A 267 11.77 11.19 -25.78
C PRO A 267 11.81 10.34 -24.51
N MET A 268 10.80 10.52 -23.64
CA MET A 268 10.71 9.79 -22.39
C MET A 268 10.71 8.28 -22.65
N GLU A 269 11.51 7.54 -21.87
CA GLU A 269 11.44 6.08 -21.86
C GLU A 269 10.00 5.64 -21.58
N SER A 270 9.50 4.67 -22.34
CA SER A 270 8.10 4.25 -22.30
C SER A 270 7.65 3.62 -20.98
N GLN A 271 8.57 3.46 -20.00
CA GLN A 271 8.34 2.72 -18.75
C GLN A 271 8.81 3.46 -17.48
N ILE A 272 8.80 4.79 -17.46
CA ILE A 272 9.16 5.56 -16.25
C ILE A 272 8.05 5.44 -15.19
N ARG A 273 8.45 5.25 -13.92
CA ARG A 273 7.51 5.20 -12.79
C ARG A 273 6.82 6.56 -12.65
N LEU A 274 5.53 6.58 -12.32
CA LEU A 274 4.76 7.83 -12.29
C LEU A 274 5.34 8.90 -11.35
N SER A 275 5.93 8.50 -10.22
CA SER A 275 6.64 9.41 -9.31
C SER A 275 7.84 10.07 -9.98
N ASP A 276 8.59 9.29 -10.74
CA ASP A 276 9.85 9.69 -11.36
C ASP A 276 9.55 10.59 -12.55
N LYS A 277 8.46 10.28 -13.27
CA LYS A 277 7.91 11.16 -14.31
C LYS A 277 7.53 12.54 -13.77
N VAL A 278 6.87 12.61 -12.61
CA VAL A 278 6.52 13.90 -11.99
C VAL A 278 7.80 14.66 -11.61
N PHE A 279 8.80 13.97 -11.05
CA PHE A 279 10.08 14.57 -10.70
C PHE A 279 10.82 15.13 -11.94
N GLU A 280 10.89 14.36 -13.04
CA GLU A 280 11.47 14.81 -14.31
C GLU A 280 10.71 16.01 -14.88
N TRP A 281 9.37 15.99 -14.85
CA TRP A 281 8.56 17.13 -15.31
C TRP A 281 8.83 18.39 -14.49
N THR A 282 8.99 18.25 -13.17
CA THR A 282 9.39 19.36 -12.31
C THR A 282 10.75 19.92 -12.72
N ALA A 283 11.76 19.06 -12.92
CA ALA A 283 13.10 19.48 -13.33
C ALA A 283 13.08 20.19 -14.69
N HIS A 284 12.43 19.59 -15.71
CA HIS A 284 12.34 20.21 -17.03
C HIS A 284 11.60 21.55 -17.02
N ILE A 285 10.56 21.71 -16.21
CA ILE A 285 9.87 23.00 -16.06
C ILE A 285 10.81 24.03 -15.44
N GLN A 286 11.59 23.67 -14.43
CA GLN A 286 12.55 24.57 -13.79
C GLN A 286 13.68 24.99 -14.73
N ASP A 287 14.18 24.07 -15.55
CA ASP A 287 15.14 24.37 -16.61
C ASP A 287 14.51 25.25 -17.70
N GLY A 288 13.26 24.96 -18.08
CA GLY A 288 12.50 25.76 -19.04
C GLY A 288 12.27 27.20 -18.57
N LEU A 289 11.96 27.40 -17.28
CA LEU A 289 11.87 28.73 -16.66
C LEU A 289 13.20 29.48 -16.75
N THR A 290 14.31 28.78 -16.49
CA THR A 290 15.66 29.35 -16.55
C THR A 290 16.04 29.75 -17.98
N LEU A 291 15.78 28.88 -18.97
CA LEU A 291 16.01 29.16 -20.38
C LEU A 291 15.14 30.33 -20.88
N LEU A 292 13.88 30.39 -20.46
CA LEU A 292 12.99 31.50 -20.80
C LEU A 292 13.46 32.82 -20.19
N ALA A 293 13.94 32.81 -18.95
CA ALA A 293 14.52 33.99 -18.30
C ALA A 293 15.77 34.49 -19.03
N GLN A 294 16.65 33.57 -19.45
CA GLN A 294 17.82 33.91 -20.27
C GLN A 294 17.41 34.48 -21.63
N GLY A 295 16.45 33.84 -22.31
CA GLY A 295 15.95 34.29 -23.63
C GLY A 295 15.30 35.68 -23.58
N ARG A 296 14.62 36.01 -22.48
CA ARG A 296 14.02 37.34 -22.23
C ARG A 296 14.98 38.33 -21.56
N GLN A 297 16.25 37.96 -21.36
CA GLN A 297 17.28 38.80 -20.74
C GLN A 297 16.86 39.36 -19.37
N VAL A 298 16.17 38.54 -18.56
CA VAL A 298 15.71 38.93 -17.23
C VAL A 298 16.94 39.20 -16.34
N PRO A 299 16.99 40.33 -15.61
CA PRO A 299 18.10 40.61 -14.69
C PRO A 299 18.23 39.54 -13.61
N ALA A 300 19.47 39.23 -13.21
CA ALA A 300 19.71 38.27 -12.14
C ALA A 300 19.15 38.76 -10.79
N ILE A 301 19.36 40.05 -10.49
CA ILE A 301 18.97 40.71 -9.24
C ILE A 301 18.40 42.08 -9.59
N THR A 302 17.43 42.56 -8.81
CA THR A 302 16.81 43.89 -8.94
C THR A 302 16.56 44.48 -7.55
N ASP A 303 16.50 45.81 -7.46
CA ASP A 303 16.21 46.50 -6.19
C ASP A 303 14.73 46.40 -5.75
N VAL A 304 13.88 45.79 -6.58
CA VAL A 304 12.47 45.57 -6.24
C VAL A 304 12.36 44.39 -5.27
N PRO A 305 11.71 44.56 -4.11
CA PRO A 305 11.58 43.50 -3.13
C PRO A 305 10.76 42.35 -3.69
N ILE A 306 11.24 41.13 -3.45
CA ILE A 306 10.54 39.92 -3.88
C ILE A 306 9.29 39.77 -2.99
N PRO A 307 8.10 39.48 -3.55
CA PRO A 307 6.91 39.22 -2.74
C PRO A 307 7.19 38.16 -1.67
N GLU A 308 6.89 38.50 -0.42
CA GLU A 308 7.04 37.61 0.74
C GLU A 308 5.99 36.49 0.72
N GLU A 309 4.78 36.81 0.24
CA GLU A 309 3.71 35.84 0.12
C GLU A 309 3.94 34.91 -1.08
N ILE A 310 3.92 33.61 -0.82
CA ILE A 310 4.13 32.55 -1.82
C ILE A 310 3.13 32.66 -2.99
N SER A 311 1.86 32.97 -2.68
CA SER A 311 0.79 33.14 -3.67
C SER A 311 1.05 34.36 -4.58
N GLY A 312 1.44 35.50 -4.00
CA GLY A 312 1.78 36.72 -4.71
C GLY A 312 2.99 36.55 -5.62
N ARG A 313 4.03 35.85 -5.14
CA ARG A 313 5.20 35.50 -5.96
C ARG A 313 4.81 34.59 -7.13
N ALA A 314 4.04 33.54 -6.88
CA ALA A 314 3.61 32.63 -7.94
C ALA A 314 2.69 33.30 -8.97
N PHE A 315 1.84 34.24 -8.53
CA PHE A 315 1.04 35.08 -9.42
C PHE A 315 1.92 35.94 -10.33
N ALA A 316 2.93 36.61 -9.76
CA ALA A 316 3.88 37.41 -10.54
C ALA A 316 4.66 36.57 -11.55
N VAL A 317 5.15 35.39 -11.17
CA VAL A 317 5.80 34.44 -12.09
C VAL A 317 4.84 34.03 -13.21
N THR A 318 3.57 33.78 -12.89
CA THR A 318 2.55 33.41 -13.89
C THR A 318 2.27 34.54 -14.87
N ASN A 319 2.15 35.78 -14.39
CA ASN A 319 1.98 36.97 -15.25
C ASN A 319 3.19 37.15 -16.17
N TRP A 320 4.40 37.01 -15.64
CA TRP A 320 5.60 37.04 -16.46
C TRP A 320 5.59 35.93 -17.51
N LEU A 321 5.26 34.68 -17.13
CA LEU A 321 5.16 33.55 -18.06
C LEU A 321 4.22 33.85 -19.24
N THR A 322 3.10 34.54 -19.00
CA THR A 322 2.08 34.88 -20.00
C THR A 322 2.30 36.24 -20.69
N ASP A 323 3.53 36.74 -20.68
CA ASP A 323 3.94 38.00 -21.31
C ASP A 323 3.21 39.25 -20.76
N GLN A 324 2.69 39.18 -19.54
CA GLN A 324 2.16 40.35 -18.84
C GLN A 324 3.29 41.14 -18.17
N PRO A 325 3.18 42.48 -18.12
CA PRO A 325 4.22 43.31 -17.51
C PRO A 325 4.29 43.07 -15.99
N VAL A 326 5.47 42.68 -15.51
CA VAL A 326 5.77 42.54 -14.09
C VAL A 326 6.98 43.43 -13.76
N PRO A 327 6.75 44.65 -13.23
CA PRO A 327 7.83 45.59 -12.95
C PRO A 327 8.83 45.01 -11.95
N GLY A 328 10.12 45.08 -12.29
CA GLY A 328 11.18 44.61 -11.39
C GLY A 328 11.28 43.09 -11.26
N PHE A 329 10.70 42.32 -12.18
CA PHE A 329 10.87 40.87 -12.18
C PHE A 329 12.35 40.49 -12.36
N SER A 330 12.85 39.59 -11.52
CA SER A 330 14.23 39.08 -11.57
C SER A 330 14.28 37.56 -11.51
N CYS A 331 15.42 36.98 -11.86
CA CYS A 331 15.62 35.53 -11.80
C CYS A 331 15.49 34.96 -10.38
N GLU A 332 15.67 35.76 -9.33
CA GLU A 332 15.47 35.32 -7.94
C GLU A 332 14.01 34.95 -7.65
N TRP A 333 13.05 35.54 -8.37
CA TRP A 333 11.63 35.27 -8.19
C TRP A 333 11.24 33.87 -8.66
N LEU A 334 12.09 33.23 -9.47
CA LEU A 334 11.92 31.86 -9.96
C LEU A 334 12.40 30.80 -8.96
N ARG A 335 13.12 31.19 -7.90
CA ARG A 335 13.60 30.28 -6.86
C ARG A 335 12.52 30.07 -5.78
N PRO A 336 12.47 28.88 -5.15
CA PRO A 336 11.55 28.64 -4.05
C PRO A 336 11.84 29.60 -2.89
N THR A 337 10.78 29.99 -2.18
CA THR A 337 10.89 30.69 -0.89
C THR A 337 11.44 29.75 0.18
N GLU A 338 12.07 30.29 1.22
CA GLU A 338 12.54 29.50 2.37
C GLU A 338 11.43 28.59 2.93
N GLY A 339 11.78 27.33 3.20
CA GLY A 339 10.83 26.32 3.71
C GLY A 339 9.97 25.65 2.64
N VAL A 340 10.04 26.07 1.36
CA VAL A 340 9.34 25.43 0.23
C VAL A 340 10.33 24.59 -0.56
N SER A 341 10.00 23.33 -0.84
CA SER A 341 10.83 22.50 -1.73
C SER A 341 10.67 22.92 -3.20
N ASP A 342 11.70 22.68 -4.02
CA ASP A 342 11.65 22.96 -5.47
C ASP A 342 10.41 22.37 -6.14
N GLN A 343 10.08 21.11 -5.80
CA GLN A 343 8.90 20.44 -6.34
C GLN A 343 7.60 21.13 -5.92
N ALA A 344 7.48 21.53 -4.65
CA ALA A 344 6.30 22.24 -4.16
C ALA A 344 6.15 23.60 -4.87
N TRP A 345 7.26 24.31 -5.06
CA TRP A 345 7.30 25.59 -5.74
C TRP A 345 6.83 25.50 -7.20
N VAL A 346 7.34 24.55 -7.98
CA VAL A 346 6.89 24.34 -9.37
C VAL A 346 5.42 23.94 -9.42
N LEU A 347 4.94 23.13 -8.48
CA LEU A 347 3.52 22.76 -8.38
C LEU A 347 2.60 23.93 -8.03
N ILE A 348 3.09 24.95 -7.32
CA ILE A 348 2.36 26.18 -7.04
C ILE A 348 2.27 27.04 -8.31
N ILE A 349 3.39 27.24 -9.02
CA ILE A 349 3.41 27.96 -10.30
C ILE A 349 2.46 27.29 -11.31
N ALA A 350 2.50 25.96 -11.40
CA ALA A 350 1.64 25.21 -12.32
C ALA A 350 0.15 25.37 -11.99
N ASP A 351 -0.23 25.43 -10.71
CA ASP A 351 -1.62 25.69 -10.32
C ASP A 351 -2.06 27.11 -10.68
N MET A 352 -1.24 28.13 -10.40
CA MET A 352 -1.52 29.52 -10.78
C MET A 352 -1.66 29.68 -12.30
N TYR A 353 -0.77 29.05 -13.07
CA TYR A 353 -0.84 29.02 -14.53
C TYR A 353 -2.13 28.38 -15.04
N ARG A 354 -2.58 27.29 -14.40
CA ARG A 354 -3.85 26.61 -14.73
C ARG A 354 -5.06 27.47 -14.44
N GLU A 355 -5.08 28.16 -13.31
CA GLU A 355 -6.15 29.10 -12.96
C GLU A 355 -6.21 30.27 -13.95
N HIS A 356 -5.06 30.84 -14.30
CA HIS A 356 -4.95 31.89 -15.30
C HIS A 356 -5.49 31.45 -16.67
N ARG A 357 -5.08 30.27 -17.16
CA ARG A 357 -5.60 29.71 -18.42
C ARG A 357 -7.11 29.45 -18.37
N LYS A 358 -7.63 28.99 -17.23
CA LYS A 358 -9.07 28.75 -17.05
C LYS A 358 -9.87 30.06 -17.12
N ASN A 359 -9.35 31.13 -16.53
CA ASN A 359 -9.97 32.46 -16.56
C ASN A 359 -9.99 33.05 -17.98
N LEU A 360 -8.90 32.88 -18.74
CA LEU A 360 -8.84 33.28 -20.16
C LEU A 360 -9.77 32.47 -21.07
N SER A 361 -10.10 31.23 -20.70
CA SER A 361 -10.98 30.35 -21.47
C SER A 361 -12.45 30.45 -21.06
N ALA A 362 -12.78 31.27 -20.06
CA ALA A 362 -14.15 31.46 -19.60
C ALA A 362 -14.94 32.36 -20.58
N PRO A 363 -16.20 32.03 -20.93
CA PRO A 363 -16.97 32.71 -21.98
C PRO A 363 -17.42 34.17 -21.66
N GLY A 364 -16.72 34.87 -20.79
CA GLY A 364 -17.01 36.26 -20.38
C GLY A 364 -15.94 37.29 -20.74
N SER A 365 -14.68 36.90 -21.01
CA SER A 365 -13.59 37.88 -21.21
C SER A 365 -13.53 38.49 -22.62
N GLU A 366 -14.43 38.07 -23.53
CA GLU A 366 -14.50 38.59 -24.90
C GLU A 366 -15.45 39.81 -25.04
N ARG A 367 -16.26 40.12 -24.01
CA ARG A 367 -17.26 41.21 -24.07
C ARG A 367 -16.75 42.60 -23.67
N GLU A 368 -15.51 42.73 -23.22
CA GLU A 368 -14.98 44.00 -22.70
C GLU A 368 -13.91 44.66 -23.60
N ARG A 369 -13.84 44.28 -24.88
CA ARG A 369 -13.13 45.08 -25.89
C ARG A 369 -14.10 46.12 -26.48
N LEU A 370 -14.03 47.31 -25.88
CA LEU A 370 -14.64 48.60 -26.21
C LEU A 370 -15.05 48.84 -27.67
N PRO A 371 -16.19 49.51 -27.93
CA PRO A 371 -16.49 50.10 -29.23
C PRO A 371 -15.63 51.37 -29.43
N VAL A 372 -14.82 51.36 -30.49
CA VAL A 372 -14.16 52.56 -31.01
C VAL A 372 -15.24 53.50 -31.55
N ARG A 373 -15.48 54.62 -30.86
CA ARG A 373 -16.20 55.77 -31.43
C ARG A 373 -15.34 56.37 -32.55
N ARG A 374 -15.88 56.42 -33.77
CA ARG A 374 -15.49 57.39 -34.79
C ARG A 374 -16.46 58.55 -34.75
#